data_AF-A0A368AMI0-F1
#
_entry.id   AF-A0A368AMI0-F1
#
_cell.length_a   1.000
_cell.length_b   1.000
_cell.length_c   1.000
_cell.angle_alpha   90.00
_cell.angle_beta   90.00
_cell.angle_gamma   90.00
#
_symmetry.space_group_name_H-M   'P 1'
#
loop_
_entity.id
_entity.type
_entity.pdbx_description
1 polymer ?
#
loop_
_entity_poly.entity_id
_entity_poly.type
_entity_poly.pdbx_seq_one_letter_code
_entity_poly.pdbx_strand_id
1 'polypeptide(L)' 'MLASDYALCAEAVAQQAMLMQPRSPASLLVMASMHELESLRKLLESALAHIHKPADPQAVH' A
#
# COMPACT_ATOMS: atom_id res chain seq x y z
N MET A 1 -14.24 5.14 1.34
CA MET A 1 -13.34 3.96 1.35
C MET A 1 -12.00 4.45 0.87
N LEU A 2 -10.97 4.43 1.72
CA LEU A 2 -9.69 5.10 1.45
C LEU A 2 -8.86 4.24 0.49
N ALA A 3 -7.99 4.87 -0.31
CA ALA A 3 -7.05 4.14 -1.17
C ALA A 3 -6.18 3.14 -0.36
N SER A 4 -5.88 3.45 0.90
CA SER A 4 -5.11 2.60 1.82
C SER A 4 -5.81 1.28 2.14
N ASP A 5 -7.15 1.29 2.27
CA ASP A 5 -7.93 0.09 2.57
C ASP A 5 -7.91 -0.88 1.38
N TYR A 6 -7.99 -0.34 0.16
CA TYR A 6 -7.87 -1.13 -1.07
C TYR A 6 -6.46 -1.69 -1.27
N ALA A 7 -5.42 -0.91 -0.97
CA ALA A 7 -4.03 -1.37 -1.05
C ALA A 7 -3.76 -2.52 -0.07
N LEU A 8 -4.25 -2.42 1.17
CA LEU A 8 -4.15 -3.47 2.17
C LEU A 8 -4.90 -4.74 1.75
N CYS A 9 -6.12 -4.59 1.22
CA CYS A 9 -6.90 -5.73 0.74
C CYS A 9 -6.19 -6.46 -0.41
N ALA A 10 -5.68 -5.71 -1.39
CA ALA A 10 -4.95 -6.29 -2.51
C ALA A 10 -3.66 -6.99 -2.06
N GLU A 11 -2.93 -6.42 -1.09
CA GLU A 11 -1.71 -7.04 -0.52
C GLU A 11 -2.05 -8.40 0.11
N ALA A 12 -3.11 -8.45 0.92
CA ALA A 12 -3.57 -9.68 1.56
C ALA A 12 -4.00 -10.76 0.53
N VAL A 13 -4.68 -10.36 -0.55
CA VAL A 13 -5.06 -11.28 -1.63
C VAL A 13 -3.83 -11.83 -2.35
N ALA A 14 -2.83 -10.98 -2.63
CA ALA A 14 -1.60 -11.42 -3.28
C ALA A 14 -0.76 -12.34 -2.38
N GLN A 15 -0.67 -12.05 -1.08
CA GLN A 15 -0.06 -12.93 -0.08
C GLN A 15 -0.77 -14.30 -0.03
N GLN A 16 -2.10 -14.30 0.02
CA GLN A 16 -2.88 -15.54 0.03
C GLN A 16 -2.68 -16.36 -1.24
N ALA A 17 -2.62 -15.70 -2.41
CA ALA A 17 -2.35 -16.37 -3.67
C ALA A 17 -0.97 -17.05 -3.67
N MET A 18 0.05 -16.46 -3.06
CA MET A 18 1.38 -17.09 -2.91
C MET A 18 1.37 -18.31 -1.99
N LEU A 19 0.60 -18.27 -0.91
CA LEU A 19 0.46 -19.41 0.01
C LEU A 19 -0.13 -20.66 -0.67
N MET A 20 -0.91 -20.48 -1.75
CA MET A 20 -1.43 -21.58 -2.56
C MET A 20 -0.39 -22.22 -3.51
N GLN A 21 0.87 -21.79 -3.47
CA GLN A 21 1.98 -22.30 -4.28
C GLN A 21 1.63 -22.42 -5.78
N PRO A 22 1.27 -21.30 -6.43
CA PRO A 22 0.87 -21.29 -7.83
C PRO A 22 2.03 -21.78 -8.71
N ARG A 23 1.81 -22.87 -9.45
CA ARG A 23 2.82 -23.47 -10.35
C ARG A 23 2.88 -22.85 -11.74
N SER A 24 2.25 -21.68 -11.95
CA SER A 24 2.16 -21.03 -13.25
C SER A 24 3.04 -19.77 -13.31
N PRO A 25 3.35 -19.26 -14.52
CA PRO A 25 4.01 -17.97 -14.70
C PRO A 25 3.28 -16.79 -14.02
N ALA A 26 1.99 -16.94 -13.71
CA ALA A 26 1.24 -15.95 -12.94
C ALA A 26 1.79 -15.77 -11.51
N SER A 27 2.53 -16.73 -10.97
CA SER A 27 3.22 -16.58 -9.68
C SER A 27 4.19 -15.39 -9.65
N LEU A 28 4.92 -15.15 -10.75
CA LEU A 28 5.79 -13.98 -10.90
C LEU A 28 4.98 -12.67 -10.88
N LEU A 29 3.81 -12.66 -11.52
CA LEU A 29 2.92 -11.50 -11.52
C LEU A 29 2.34 -11.23 -10.13
N VAL A 30 2.02 -12.29 -9.36
CA VAL A 30 1.56 -12.16 -7.97
C VAL A 30 2.68 -11.62 -7.07
N MET A 31 3.90 -12.14 -7.17
CA MET A 31 5.05 -11.62 -6.41
C MET A 31 5.33 -10.15 -6.74
N ALA A 32 5.32 -9.78 -8.03
CA ALA A 32 5.47 -8.39 -8.44
C ALA A 32 4.35 -7.52 -7.87
N SER A 33 3.10 -7.99 -7.93
CA SER A 33 1.95 -7.29 -7.36
C SER A 33 2.10 -7.08 -5.85
N MET A 34 2.60 -8.06 -5.10
CA MET A 34 2.88 -7.90 -3.65
C MET A 34 3.85 -6.74 -3.38
N HIS A 35 4.95 -6.67 -4.14
CA HIS A 35 5.95 -5.62 -3.97
C HIS A 35 5.41 -4.21 -4.31
N GLU A 36 4.65 -4.10 -5.40
CA GLU A 36 4.02 -2.83 -5.80
C GLU A 36 2.96 -2.38 -4.77
N LEU A 37 2.20 -3.32 -4.22
CA LEU A 37 1.17 -3.04 -3.22
C LEU A 37 1.77 -2.59 -1.89
N GLU A 38 2.87 -3.21 -1.45
CA GLU A 38 3.59 -2.77 -0.25
C GLU A 38 4.14 -1.33 -0.44
N SER A 39 4.70 -1.05 -1.61
CA SER A 39 5.22 0.29 -1.97
C SER A 39 4.11 1.34 -2.00
N LEU A 40 2.97 0.99 -2.61
CA LEU A 40 1.76 1.82 -2.61
C LEU A 40 1.28 2.11 -1.19
N ARG A 41 1.25 1.11 -0.31
CA ARG A 41 0.82 1.27 1.09
C ARG A 41 1.72 2.28 1.83
N LYS A 42 3.04 2.17 1.68
CA LYS A 42 4.02 3.10 2.27
C LYS A 42 3.85 4.52 1.75
N LEU A 43 3.59 4.69 0.44
CA LEU A 43 3.34 6.01 -0.15
C LEU A 43 2.06 6.65 0.39
N LEU A 44 0.99 5.86 0.54
CA LEU A 44 -0.27 6.33 1.10
C LEU A 44 -0.13 6.70 2.59
N GLU A 45 0.55 5.88 3.38
CA GLU A 45 0.85 6.19 4.79
C GLU A 45 1.67 7.48 4.91
N SER A 46 2.69 7.66 4.08
CA SER A 46 3.50 8.89 4.04
C SER A 46 2.66 10.11 3.64
N ALA A 47 1.88 10.02 2.57
CA ALA A 47 1.02 11.11 2.11
C ALA A 47 0.00 11.52 3.19
N LEU A 48 -0.61 10.55 3.86
CA LEU A 48 -1.54 10.80 4.97
C LEU A 48 -0.84 11.51 6.14
N ALA A 49 0.39 11.15 6.46
CA ALA A 49 1.18 11.82 7.50
C ALA A 49 1.46 13.29 7.14
N HIS A 50 1.61 13.63 5.85
CA HIS A 50 1.83 15.00 5.40
C HIS A 50 0.55 15.83 5.40
N ILE A 51 -0.59 15.23 5.05
CA ILE A 51 -1.90 15.91 4.99
C ILE A 51 -2.47 16.16 6.39
N HIS A 52 -2.22 15.27 7.35
CA HIS A 52 -2.65 15.44 8.74
C HIS A 52 -1.74 16.36 9.57
N LYS A 53 -0.66 16.90 9.00
CA LYS A 53 0.18 17.86 9.70
C LYS A 53 -0.65 19.15 9.91
N PRO A 54 -0.94 19.57 11.15
CA PRO A 54 -1.62 20.84 11.39
C PRO A 54 -0.80 21.94 10.70
N ALA A 55 -1.47 22.85 10.00
CA ALA A 55 -0.79 24.06 9.50
C ALA A 55 -0.04 24.68 10.68
N ASP A 56 1.28 24.86 10.53
CA ASP A 56 2.09 25.51 11.57
C ASP A 56 1.38 26.79 12.01
N PRO A 57 1.25 27.06 13.32
CA PRO A 57 0.68 28.32 13.79
C PRO A 57 1.51 29.41 13.12
N GLN A 58 0.87 30.19 12.24
CA GLN A 58 1.51 31.32 11.58
C GLN A 58 2.24 32.10 12.66
N ALA A 59 3.56 32.21 12.54
CA ALA A 59 4.36 33.06 13.41
C ALA A 59 3.85 34.50 13.19
N VAL A 60 2.96 34.92 14.09
CA VAL A 60 2.43 36.28 14.14
C VAL A 60 3.60 37.15 14.61
N HIS A 61 4.17 37.87 13.66
CA HIS A 61 5.18 38.89 13.91
C HIS A 61 4.53 40.19 14.37
#